data_AF-A0A061RS84-F1
#
_entry.id   AF-A0A061RS84-F1
#
_cell.length_a   1.000
_cell.length_b   1.000
_cell.length_c   1.000
_cell.angle_alpha   90.00
_cell.angle_beta   90.00
_cell.angle_gamma   90.00
#
_symmetry.space_group_name_H-M   'P 1'
#
loop_
_entity.id
_entity.type
_entity.pdbx_description
1 polymer ?
#
loop_
_entity_poly.entity_id
_entity_poly.type
_entity_poly.pdbx_seq_one_letter_code
_entity_poly.pdbx_strand_id
1 'polypeptide(L)'
;MAATECLSNQVVRAVQLLYGTEPQAQHEANNWLTSFSISANTLLKKIREQWGALSPVDRANLQKAISEKLHSLISQPGIPHLITSRASIVLGATAVLSGDEHARELVRHALTLAASGGSVSIATELLTAIAEEVDSLHRSRRQQA
;
A
#
# COMPACT_ATOMS: atom_id res chain seq x y z
N MET A 1 13.14 -8.57 -12.98
CA MET A 1 12.73 -7.23 -13.45
C MET A 1 11.43 -7.22 -14.28
N ALA A 2 11.06 -8.26 -15.03
CA ALA A 2 9.87 -8.25 -15.92
C ALA A 2 8.47 -8.26 -15.24
N ALA A 3 8.33 -8.76 -14.01
CA ALA A 3 7.01 -8.98 -13.40
C ALA A 3 6.31 -7.69 -12.91
N THR A 4 7.07 -6.64 -12.56
CA THR A 4 6.49 -5.40 -11.99
C THR A 4 6.01 -4.44 -13.08
N GLU A 5 6.71 -4.36 -14.22
CA GLU A 5 6.25 -3.61 -15.41
C GLU A 5 4.92 -4.13 -15.95
N CYS A 6 4.65 -5.44 -15.80
CA CYS A 6 3.40 -6.08 -16.19
C CYS A 6 2.20 -5.51 -15.41
N LEU A 7 2.34 -5.30 -14.09
CA LEU A 7 1.22 -4.89 -13.22
C LEU A 7 0.84 -3.42 -13.41
N SER A 8 1.82 -2.51 -13.51
CA SER A 8 1.56 -1.09 -13.73
C SER A 8 0.79 -0.86 -15.04
N ASN A 9 1.26 -1.49 -16.13
CA ASN A 9 0.61 -1.44 -17.44
C ASN A 9 -0.80 -2.05 -17.42
N GLN A 10 -1.02 -3.12 -16.66
CA GLN A 10 -2.35 -3.72 -16.48
C GLN A 10 -3.32 -2.76 -15.78
N VAL A 11 -2.90 -2.08 -14.71
CA VAL A 11 -3.76 -1.11 -14.02
C VAL A 11 -4.04 0.11 -14.89
N VAL A 12 -3.05 0.68 -15.58
CA VAL A 12 -3.27 1.80 -16.52
C VAL A 12 -4.28 1.40 -17.58
N ARG A 13 -4.09 0.24 -18.21
CA ARG A 13 -5.00 -0.27 -19.24
C ARG A 13 -6.40 -0.50 -18.68
N ALA A 14 -6.53 -1.09 -17.50
CA ALA A 14 -7.83 -1.29 -16.86
C ALA A 14 -8.53 0.05 -16.58
N VAL A 15 -7.84 1.06 -16.06
CA VAL A 15 -8.43 2.39 -15.84
C VAL A 15 -8.86 3.04 -17.15
N GLN A 16 -8.05 2.94 -18.21
CA GLN A 16 -8.41 3.45 -19.54
C GLN A 16 -9.64 2.75 -20.11
N LEU A 17 -9.73 1.42 -19.96
CA LEU A 17 -10.89 0.64 -20.41
C LEU A 17 -12.14 0.97 -19.58
N LEU A 18 -12.00 1.21 -18.27
CA LEU A 18 -13.10 1.61 -17.38
C LEU A 18 -13.74 2.94 -17.79
N TYR A 19 -12.95 3.90 -18.26
CA TYR A 19 -13.41 5.20 -18.74
C TYR A 19 -13.51 5.29 -20.28
N GLY A 20 -13.35 4.16 -20.98
CA GLY A 20 -13.49 4.06 -22.43
C GLY A 20 -14.96 4.10 -22.87
N THR A 21 -15.24 3.79 -24.14
CA THR A 21 -16.61 3.80 -24.70
C THR A 21 -17.22 2.40 -24.89
N GLU A 22 -16.44 1.34 -24.68
CA GLU A 22 -16.87 -0.05 -24.93
C GLU A 22 -17.40 -0.71 -23.64
N PRO A 23 -18.72 -1.01 -23.55
CA PRO A 23 -19.33 -1.46 -22.29
C PRO A 23 -18.78 -2.78 -21.74
N GLN A 24 -18.43 -3.72 -22.61
CA GLN A 24 -17.87 -5.01 -22.20
C GLN A 24 -16.47 -4.84 -21.59
N ALA A 25 -15.62 -4.05 -22.23
CA ALA A 25 -14.28 -3.77 -21.73
C ALA A 25 -14.30 -2.95 -20.43
N GLN A 26 -15.26 -2.04 -20.26
CA GLN A 26 -15.50 -1.34 -19.00
C GLN A 26 -15.86 -2.31 -17.86
N HIS A 27 -16.77 -3.26 -18.13
CA HIS A 27 -17.20 -4.23 -17.13
C HIS A 27 -16.05 -5.15 -16.69
N GLU A 28 -15.25 -5.66 -17.63
CA GLU A 28 -14.07 -6.49 -17.35
C GLU A 28 -13.01 -5.72 -16.55
N ALA A 29 -12.74 -4.46 -16.94
CA ALA A 29 -11.82 -3.60 -16.21
C ALA A 29 -12.29 -3.30 -14.79
N ASN A 30 -13.58 -3.02 -14.59
CA ASN A 30 -14.15 -2.81 -13.26
C ASN A 30 -14.00 -4.05 -12.37
N ASN A 31 -14.29 -5.24 -12.90
CA ASN A 31 -14.16 -6.49 -12.16
C ASN A 31 -12.70 -6.76 -11.76
N TRP A 32 -11.76 -6.50 -12.67
CA TRP A 32 -10.34 -6.67 -12.40
C TRP A 32 -9.82 -5.68 -11.34
N LEU A 33 -10.15 -4.39 -11.47
CA LEU A 33 -9.78 -3.36 -10.48
C LEU A 33 -10.39 -3.63 -9.11
N THR A 34 -11.64 -4.11 -9.08
CA THR A 34 -12.33 -4.54 -7.87
C THR A 34 -11.61 -5.71 -7.22
N SER A 35 -11.25 -6.75 -8.00
CA SER A 35 -10.49 -7.90 -7.51
C SER A 35 -9.14 -7.47 -6.92
N PHE A 36 -8.39 -6.61 -7.61
CA PHE A 36 -7.13 -6.05 -7.11
C PHE A 36 -7.30 -5.34 -5.77
N SER A 37 -8.29 -4.45 -5.66
CA SER A 37 -8.61 -3.73 -4.42
C SER A 37 -9.01 -4.70 -3.30
N ILE A 38 -9.81 -5.73 -3.61
CA ILE A 38 -10.20 -6.78 -2.66
C ILE A 38 -8.98 -7.55 -2.17
N SER A 39 -8.04 -7.93 -3.03
CA SER A 39 -6.81 -8.64 -2.62
C SER A 39 -5.95 -7.80 -1.68
N ALA A 40 -5.75 -6.52 -1.98
CA ALA A 40 -5.02 -5.61 -1.10
C ALA A 40 -5.70 -5.42 0.26
N ASN A 41 -7.02 -5.26 0.27
CA ASN A 41 -7.80 -5.15 1.50
C ASN A 41 -7.81 -6.45 2.32
N THR A 42 -7.84 -7.60 1.64
CA THR A 42 -7.77 -8.92 2.29
C THR A 42 -6.41 -9.13 2.93
N LEU A 43 -5.33 -8.77 2.23
CA LEU A 43 -3.97 -8.79 2.78
C LEU A 43 -3.87 -7.89 4.02
N LEU A 44 -4.36 -6.66 3.92
CA LEU A 44 -4.38 -5.71 5.03
C LEU A 44 -5.14 -6.25 6.24
N LYS A 45 -6.33 -6.83 6.03
CA LYS A 45 -7.12 -7.46 7.08
C LYS A 45 -6.33 -8.59 7.77
N LYS A 46 -5.74 -9.49 6.99
CA LYS A 46 -4.93 -10.59 7.54
C LYS A 46 -3.72 -10.09 8.32
N ILE A 47 -3.05 -9.05 7.83
CA ILE A 47 -1.95 -8.40 8.55
C ILE A 47 -2.45 -7.92 9.91
N ARG A 48 -3.52 -7.12 9.97
CA ARG A 48 -4.06 -6.60 11.23
C ARG A 48 -4.47 -7.70 12.22
N GLU A 49 -5.09 -8.78 11.73
CA GLU A 49 -5.58 -9.87 12.59
C GLU A 49 -4.48 -10.82 13.07
N GLN A 50 -3.46 -11.07 12.23
CA GLN A 50 -2.51 -12.16 12.45
C GLN A 50 -1.06 -11.68 12.62
N TRP A 51 -0.81 -10.36 12.62
CA TRP A 51 0.55 -9.82 12.78
C TRP A 51 1.25 -10.41 14.01
N GLY A 52 0.56 -10.39 15.15
CA GLY A 52 1.05 -10.92 16.43
C GLY A 52 1.35 -12.42 16.42
N ALA A 53 0.77 -13.19 15.51
CA ALA A 53 0.99 -14.63 15.37
C ALA A 53 2.17 -14.98 14.44
N LEU A 54 2.59 -14.06 13.58
CA LEU A 54 3.76 -14.26 12.71
C LEU A 54 5.05 -14.29 13.54
N SER A 55 6.01 -15.11 13.12
CA SER A 55 7.35 -15.10 13.70
C SER A 55 8.04 -13.75 13.42
N PRO A 56 9.02 -13.34 14.25
CA PRO A 56 9.79 -12.11 13.98
C PRO A 56 10.46 -12.11 12.61
N VAL A 57 10.93 -13.28 12.15
CA VAL A 57 11.56 -13.45 10.83
C VAL A 57 10.56 -13.21 9.69
N ASP A 58 9.36 -13.77 9.80
CA ASP A 58 8.32 -13.60 8.78
C ASP A 58 7.82 -12.15 8.71
N ARG A 59 7.71 -11.47 9.85
CA ARG A 59 7.36 -10.05 9.90
C ARG A 59 8.39 -9.19 9.18
N ALA A 60 9.67 -9.41 9.46
CA ALA A 60 10.76 -8.69 8.82
C ALA A 60 10.82 -8.95 7.31
N ASN A 61 10.65 -10.22 6.90
CA ASN A 61 10.60 -10.60 5.49
C ASN A 61 9.43 -9.95 4.76
N LEU A 62 8.24 -9.93 5.37
CA LEU A 62 7.06 -9.31 4.77
C LEU A 62 7.23 -7.80 4.65
N GLN A 63 7.67 -7.12 5.70
CA GLN A 63 7.96 -5.68 5.68
C GLN A 63 8.98 -5.33 4.60
N LYS A 64 10.07 -6.09 4.51
CA LYS A 64 11.09 -5.91 3.48
C LYS A 64 10.51 -6.08 2.08
N ALA A 65 9.76 -7.16 1.84
CA ALA A 65 9.16 -7.44 0.54
C ALA A 65 8.19 -6.33 0.09
N ILE A 66 7.36 -5.80 0.99
CA ILE A 66 6.43 -4.71 0.67
C ILE A 66 7.20 -3.41 0.44
N SER A 67 8.22 -3.11 1.25
CA SER A 67 9.04 -1.90 1.12
C SER A 67 9.82 -1.88 -0.20
N GLU A 68 10.48 -3.00 -0.55
CA GLU A 68 11.18 -3.16 -1.83
C GLU A 68 10.21 -3.04 -3.00
N LYS A 69 8.99 -3.60 -2.88
CA LYS A 69 7.96 -3.47 -3.90
C LYS A 69 7.54 -2.02 -4.07
N LEU A 70 7.25 -1.29 -2.98
CA LEU A 70 6.89 0.13 -3.06
C LEU A 70 8.04 0.95 -3.67
N HIS A 71 9.28 0.72 -3.25
CA HIS A 71 10.44 1.44 -3.79
C HIS A 71 10.61 1.20 -5.31
N SER A 72 10.47 -0.06 -5.74
CA SER A 72 10.46 -0.43 -7.16
C SER A 72 9.33 0.23 -7.94
N LEU A 73 8.17 0.44 -7.30
CA LEU A 73 6.99 1.06 -7.87
C LEU A 73 7.11 2.59 -7.96
N ILE A 74 7.64 3.26 -6.93
CA ILE A 74 7.90 4.71 -6.91
C ILE A 74 8.90 5.11 -8.00
N SER A 75 9.87 4.24 -8.29
CA SER A 75 10.90 4.50 -9.30
C SER A 75 10.38 4.43 -10.73
N GLN A 76 9.13 4.02 -10.94
CA GLN A 76 8.53 3.90 -12.27
C GLN A 76 7.74 5.16 -12.64
N PRO A 77 8.04 5.80 -13.78
CA PRO A 77 7.23 6.90 -14.28
C PRO A 77 5.82 6.41 -14.65
N GLY A 78 4.80 7.20 -14.32
CA GLY A 78 3.41 6.91 -14.70
C GLY A 78 2.72 5.81 -13.90
N ILE A 79 3.26 5.45 -12.73
CA ILE A 79 2.62 4.44 -11.87
C ILE A 79 1.20 4.87 -11.45
N PRO A 80 0.20 3.98 -11.55
CA PRO A 80 -1.15 4.27 -11.10
C PRO A 80 -1.25 4.54 -9.60
N HIS A 81 -1.92 5.65 -9.26
CA HIS A 81 -2.17 6.08 -7.88
C HIS A 81 -2.84 5.00 -7.02
N LEU A 82 -3.69 4.15 -7.60
CA LEU A 82 -4.33 3.06 -6.86
C LEU A 82 -3.30 2.07 -6.29
N ILE A 83 -2.21 1.79 -7.03
CA ILE A 83 -1.16 0.89 -6.58
C ILE A 83 -0.37 1.53 -5.44
N THR A 84 0.03 2.79 -5.60
CA THR A 84 0.81 3.52 -4.57
C THR A 84 -0.01 3.68 -3.30
N SER A 85 -1.30 3.97 -3.42
CA SER A 85 -2.22 4.14 -2.30
C SER A 85 -2.35 2.85 -1.50
N ARG A 86 -2.65 1.72 -2.19
CA ARG A 86 -2.80 0.42 -1.51
C ARG A 86 -1.50 -0.07 -0.89
N ALA A 87 -0.36 0.11 -1.55
CA ALA A 87 0.93 -0.23 -1.00
C ALA A 87 1.29 0.61 0.23
N SER A 88 0.98 1.91 0.21
CA SER A 88 1.20 2.83 1.34
C SER A 88 0.37 2.42 2.56
N ILE A 89 -0.90 2.04 2.36
CA ILE A 89 -1.77 1.55 3.45
C ILE A 89 -1.20 0.29 4.09
N VAL A 90 -0.77 -0.68 3.28
CA VAL A 90 -0.21 -1.94 3.80
C VAL A 90 1.11 -1.67 4.55
N LEU A 91 1.97 -0.79 4.03
CA LEU A 91 3.21 -0.41 4.72
C LEU A 91 2.94 0.30 6.05
N GLY A 92 2.05 1.28 6.05
CA GLY A 92 1.62 1.97 7.27
C GLY A 92 1.15 0.98 8.33
N ALA A 93 0.28 0.04 7.94
CA ALA A 93 -0.21 -1.01 8.84
C ALA A 93 0.93 -1.86 9.43
N THR A 94 1.81 -2.40 8.59
CA THR A 94 2.92 -3.24 9.07
C THR A 94 3.93 -2.47 9.93
N ALA A 95 4.18 -1.19 9.63
CA ALA A 95 5.10 -0.36 10.42
C ALA A 95 4.52 -0.09 11.81
N VAL A 96 3.26 0.34 11.88
CA VAL A 96 2.61 0.66 13.15
C VAL A 96 2.39 -0.59 14.00
N LEU A 97 1.99 -1.72 13.41
CA LEU A 97 1.83 -2.99 14.14
C LEU A 97 3.16 -3.57 14.65
N SER A 98 4.30 -3.17 14.06
CA SER A 98 5.64 -3.52 14.54
C SER A 98 6.18 -2.57 15.62
N GLY A 99 5.39 -1.57 16.00
CA GLY A 99 5.68 -0.66 17.11
C GLY A 99 6.19 0.72 16.67
N ASP A 100 6.27 1.61 17.65
CA ASP A 100 6.48 3.04 17.45
C ASP A 100 7.75 3.39 16.67
N GLU A 101 8.84 2.64 16.87
CA GLU A 101 10.09 2.91 16.18
C GLU A 101 9.99 2.65 14.66
N HIS A 102 9.32 1.57 14.26
CA HIS A 102 9.08 1.26 12.86
C HIS A 102 8.14 2.28 12.20
N ALA A 103 7.14 2.77 12.92
CA ALA A 103 6.27 3.83 12.45
C ALA A 103 7.05 5.14 12.24
N ARG A 104 7.92 5.52 13.18
CA ARG A 104 8.78 6.72 13.07
C ARG A 104 9.79 6.61 11.93
N GLU A 105 10.36 5.43 11.73
CA GLU A 105 11.25 5.15 10.59
C GLU A 105 10.53 5.42 9.27
N LEU A 106 9.31 4.89 9.12
CA LEU A 106 8.53 5.09 7.91
C LEU A 106 8.12 6.56 7.70
N VAL A 107 7.78 7.29 8.78
CA VAL A 107 7.55 8.75 8.72
C VAL A 107 8.80 9.47 8.20
N ARG A 108 9.98 9.15 8.75
CA ARG A 108 11.24 9.78 8.31
C ARG A 108 11.55 9.48 6.85
N HIS A 109 11.24 8.26 6.40
CA HIS A 109 11.38 7.85 5.02
C HIS A 109 10.45 8.67 4.10
N ALA A 110 9.17 8.83 4.48
CA ALA A 110 8.21 9.64 3.73
C ALA A 110 8.63 11.11 3.64
N LEU A 111 9.13 11.69 4.74
CA LEU A 111 9.64 13.07 4.75
C LEU A 111 10.87 13.24 3.87
N THR A 112 11.78 12.26 3.89
CA THR A 112 12.96 12.25 3.00
C THR A 112 12.53 12.20 1.53
N LEU A 113 11.56 11.34 1.20
CA LEU A 113 11.01 11.21 -0.16
C LEU A 113 10.41 12.54 -0.65
N ALA A 114 9.69 13.26 0.20
CA ALA A 114 9.15 14.58 -0.15
C ALA A 114 10.25 15.63 -0.33
N ALA A 115 11.28 15.61 0.52
CA ALA A 115 12.36 16.60 0.50
C ALA A 115 13.34 16.41 -0.66
N SER A 116 13.56 15.17 -1.12
CA SER A 116 14.53 14.86 -2.18
C SER A 116 14.02 15.09 -3.60
N GLY A 117 12.90 15.79 -3.78
CA GLY A 117 12.23 15.94 -5.08
C GLY A 117 11.55 14.66 -5.56
N GLY A 118 11.31 13.68 -4.67
CA GLY A 118 10.51 12.50 -4.96
C GLY A 118 9.01 12.82 -5.06
N SER A 119 8.18 11.78 -5.18
CA SER A 119 6.74 11.97 -5.29
C SER A 119 6.13 12.40 -3.96
N VAL A 120 5.85 13.71 -3.83
CA VAL A 120 5.15 14.30 -2.67
C VAL A 120 3.81 13.61 -2.43
N SER A 121 3.10 13.20 -3.48
CA SER A 121 1.85 12.44 -3.38
C SER A 121 2.03 11.15 -2.59
N ILE A 122 3.09 10.40 -2.88
CA ILE A 122 3.35 9.12 -2.22
C ILE A 122 3.79 9.34 -0.77
N ALA A 123 4.58 10.38 -0.51
CA ALA A 123 4.91 10.78 0.86
C ALA A 123 3.64 11.11 1.67
N THR A 124 2.69 11.86 1.09
CA THR A 124 1.42 12.18 1.76
C THR A 124 0.52 10.96 1.94
N GLU A 125 0.52 10.01 1.00
CA GLU A 125 -0.21 8.74 1.14
C GLU A 125 0.36 7.89 2.28
N LEU A 126 1.68 7.81 2.41
CA LEU A 126 2.36 7.11 3.51
C LEU A 126 2.05 7.75 4.86
N LEU A 127 2.15 9.09 4.96
CA LEU A 127 1.86 9.81 6.20
C LEU A 127 0.39 9.65 6.62
N THR A 128 -0.53 9.73 5.67
CA THR A 128 -1.96 9.49 5.91
C THR A 128 -2.21 8.07 6.40
N ALA A 129 -1.63 7.06 5.72
CA ALA A 129 -1.78 5.66 6.10
C ALA A 129 -1.27 5.38 7.53
N ILE A 130 -0.15 5.98 7.93
CA ILE A 130 0.39 5.84 9.29
C ILE A 130 -0.56 6.48 10.30
N ALA A 131 -1.03 7.70 10.04
CA ALA A 131 -1.93 8.41 10.93
C ALA A 131 -3.25 7.65 11.15
N GLU A 132 -3.87 7.16 10.07
CA GLU A 132 -5.11 6.38 10.14
C GLU A 132 -4.92 5.08 10.93
N GLU A 133 -3.79 4.39 10.77
CA GLU A 133 -3.52 3.16 11.50
C GLU A 133 -3.27 3.40 12.99
N VAL A 134 -2.50 4.43 13.34
CA VAL A 134 -2.26 4.82 14.73
C VAL A 134 -3.59 5.15 15.42
N ASP A 135 -4.47 5.92 14.76
CA ASP A 135 -5.79 6.26 15.27
C ASP A 135 -6.70 5.02 15.39
N SER A 136 -6.61 4.09 14.44
CA SER A 136 -7.32 2.80 14.51
C SER A 136 -6.89 2.00 15.74
N LEU A 137 -5.59 1.81 15.95
CA LEU A 137 -5.06 1.09 17.10
C LEU A 137 -5.39 1.75 18.43
N HIS A 138 -5.32 3.09 18.51
CA HIS A 138 -5.73 3.82 19.70
C HIS A 138 -7.21 3.60 20.03
N ARG A 139 -8.09 3.60 19.01
CA ARG A 139 -9.51 3.27 19.21
C ARG A 139 -9.70 1.83 19.69
N SER A 140 -9.03 0.86 19.08
CA SER A 140 -9.11 -0.55 19.50
C SER A 140 -8.64 -0.76 20.94
N ARG A 141 -7.53 -0.14 21.36
CA ARG A 141 -7.03 -0.23 22.75
C ARG A 141 -8.01 0.36 23.76
N ARG A 142 -8.66 1.49 23.43
CA ARG A 142 -9.68 2.10 24.31
C ARG A 142 -10.94 1.26 24.47
N GLN A 143 -11.28 0.45 23.48
CA GLN A 143 -12.45 -0.45 23.54
C GLN A 143 -12.18 -1.75 24.33
N GLN A 144 -10.90 -2.08 24.56
CA GLN A 144 -10.46 -3.28 25.27
C GLN A 144 -10.10 -3.02 26.74
N ALA A 145 -10.05 -1.75 27.15
CA ALA A 145 -9.78 -1.30 28.53
C ALA A 145 -11.09 -0.96 29.25
#